data_AF-A0A8J7TLN6-F1
#
_entry.id   AF-A0A8J7TLN6-F1
#
_cell.length_a   1.000
_cell.length_b   1.000
_cell.length_c   1.000
_cell.angle_alpha   90.00
_cell.angle_beta   90.00
_cell.angle_gamma   90.00
#
_symmetry.space_group_name_H-M   'P 1'
#
loop_
_entity.id
_entity.type
_entity.pdbx_description
1 polymer ?
#
loop_
_entity_poly.entity_id
_entity_poly.type
_entity_poly.pdbx_seq_one_letter_code
_entity_poly.pdbx_strand_id
1 'polypeptide(L)'
;MPSEESEAQRLKQKFGAGTAQTRVFDEWDEGGRQSLLSKIHLEDGEHPILGHWKESSNWLLTTTRRVIWTNPDKQSYELRNENIKKVGPSSGPEGWPWQDPSSPRDTLVFVNGNPDIKGHCGLYSPWLHFIDYSGTRYEAFLETGKILTRVRNSIWQLSGGWQRSLEDVQKPDIKSGGPTGSDAYRAGRLEFTFEKYPEKRKKTHLFSAFDSDVQRFLKSRVHLNVEEQPVLAFYEDASTWYLATSRGIVWLSSSGVHYIRYQEIDKMGWSDGPEGPRECEHKKVITGNGESFCKICRANSPWFFVASSNGQRHEIAIEAGSASHIWDSFRLMCNLERIHPRTFE
;
A
#
# COMPACT_ATOMS: atom_id res chain seq x y z
N MET A 1 17.10 9.58 -19.14
CA MET A 1 16.91 8.45 -18.20
C MET A 1 17.88 8.67 -17.05
N PRO A 2 17.48 8.52 -15.78
CA PRO A 2 18.41 8.52 -14.65
C PRO A 2 19.49 7.44 -14.85
N SER A 3 20.70 7.64 -14.32
CA SER A 3 21.70 6.56 -14.27
C SER A 3 21.26 5.47 -13.27
N GLU A 4 21.74 4.23 -13.44
CA GLU A 4 21.49 3.14 -12.48
C GLU A 4 21.94 3.52 -11.05
N GLU A 5 23.07 4.23 -10.93
CA GLU A 5 23.57 4.72 -9.65
C GLU A 5 22.61 5.74 -9.01
N SER A 6 22.06 6.67 -9.80
CA SER A 6 21.09 7.65 -9.31
C SER A 6 19.77 6.99 -8.88
N GLU A 7 19.32 5.99 -9.64
CA GLU A 7 18.17 5.15 -9.29
C GLU A 7 18.43 4.41 -7.97
N ALA A 8 19.62 3.82 -7.82
CA ALA A 8 20.03 3.13 -6.61
C ALA A 8 20.00 4.04 -5.38
N GLN A 9 20.62 5.23 -5.46
CA GLN A 9 20.61 6.21 -4.38
C GLN A 9 19.19 6.65 -4.00
N ARG A 10 18.33 6.93 -4.99
CA ARG A 10 16.93 7.30 -4.78
C ARG A 10 16.15 6.21 -4.04
N LEU A 11 16.39 4.94 -4.37
CA LEU A 11 15.73 3.81 -3.72
C LEU A 11 16.23 3.61 -2.29
N LYS A 12 17.54 3.72 -2.06
CA LYS A 12 18.16 3.64 -0.72
C LYS A 12 17.55 4.70 0.22
N GLN A 13 17.43 5.95 -0.24
CA GLN A 13 16.83 7.04 0.54
C GLN A 13 15.37 6.77 0.94
N LYS A 14 14.59 6.07 0.09
CA LYS A 14 13.18 5.77 0.36
C LYS A 14 12.96 4.67 1.39
N PHE A 15 13.94 3.81 1.63
CA PHE A 15 13.80 2.71 2.57
C PHE A 15 13.72 3.22 4.03
N GLY A 16 14.45 4.31 4.32
CA GLY A 16 14.59 4.87 5.65
C GLY A 16 15.39 3.96 6.58
N ALA A 17 15.26 4.17 7.89
CA ALA A 17 15.96 3.36 8.88
C ALA A 17 15.54 1.88 8.79
N GLY A 18 16.50 1.00 8.55
CA GLY A 18 16.32 -0.45 8.57
C GLY A 18 16.19 -1.04 9.99
N THR A 19 16.39 -2.34 10.09
CA THR A 19 16.47 -3.12 11.34
C THR A 19 17.88 -3.69 11.49
N ALA A 20 18.08 -4.44 12.58
CA ALA A 20 19.29 -5.23 12.77
C ALA A 20 19.54 -6.20 11.59
N GLN A 21 18.48 -6.79 11.04
CA GLN A 21 18.57 -7.84 10.02
C GLN A 21 18.33 -7.34 8.61
N THR A 22 17.65 -6.22 8.40
CA THR A 22 17.27 -5.71 7.08
C THR A 22 17.53 -4.23 6.96
N ARG A 23 18.45 -3.83 6.11
CA ARG A 23 18.79 -2.40 5.93
C ARG A 23 19.37 -2.12 4.56
N VAL A 24 19.51 -0.83 4.25
CA VAL A 24 20.21 -0.38 3.05
C VAL A 24 21.60 -1.00 3.01
N PHE A 25 22.03 -1.47 1.84
CA PHE A 25 23.28 -2.22 1.71
C PHE A 25 24.50 -1.45 2.28
N ASP A 26 24.54 -0.14 2.05
CA ASP A 26 25.65 0.71 2.48
C ASP A 26 25.69 0.91 4.01
N GLU A 27 24.59 0.65 4.71
CA GLU A 27 24.47 0.74 6.19
C GLU A 27 24.92 -0.54 6.90
N TRP A 28 25.27 -1.59 6.16
CA TRP A 28 25.94 -2.76 6.73
C TRP A 28 27.40 -2.42 7.04
N ASP A 29 27.91 -3.02 8.10
CA ASP A 29 29.35 -3.02 8.35
C ASP A 29 30.10 -3.81 7.28
N GLU A 30 31.42 -3.68 7.25
CA GLU A 30 32.23 -4.34 6.22
C GLU A 30 32.04 -5.86 6.25
N GLY A 31 31.95 -6.46 7.44
CA GLY A 31 31.72 -7.89 7.60
C GLY A 31 30.39 -8.36 6.99
N GLY A 32 29.31 -7.62 7.23
CA GLY A 32 28.00 -7.91 6.65
C GLY A 32 27.97 -7.74 5.13
N ARG A 33 28.58 -6.67 4.61
CA ARG A 33 28.70 -6.46 3.16
C ARG A 33 29.50 -7.58 2.50
N GLN A 34 30.66 -7.93 3.05
CA GLN A 34 31.48 -9.04 2.54
C GLN A 34 30.75 -10.38 2.65
N SER A 35 29.96 -10.61 3.70
CA SER A 35 29.18 -11.84 3.84
C SER A 35 28.16 -11.99 2.72
N LEU A 36 27.42 -10.91 2.39
CA LEU A 36 26.47 -10.89 1.27
C LEU A 36 27.19 -11.02 -0.08
N LEU A 37 28.23 -10.22 -0.31
CA LEU A 37 28.97 -10.21 -1.58
C LEU A 37 29.78 -11.49 -1.82
N SER A 38 30.19 -12.21 -0.78
CA SER A 38 30.88 -13.51 -0.93
C SER A 38 29.99 -14.60 -1.54
N LYS A 39 28.67 -14.40 -1.53
CA LYS A 39 27.68 -15.35 -2.05
C LYS A 39 27.27 -15.10 -3.49
N ILE A 40 27.61 -13.93 -4.04
CA ILE A 40 27.11 -13.48 -5.33
C ILE A 40 28.20 -12.79 -6.14
N HIS A 41 28.07 -12.85 -7.46
CA HIS A 41 28.86 -12.03 -8.35
C HIS A 41 27.94 -10.96 -8.93
N LEU A 42 28.18 -9.68 -8.58
CA LEU A 42 27.45 -8.55 -9.16
C LEU A 42 27.90 -8.31 -10.59
N GLU A 43 26.96 -8.02 -11.48
CA GLU A 43 27.24 -7.63 -12.87
C GLU A 43 27.85 -6.22 -12.93
N ASP A 44 28.55 -5.91 -14.03
CA ASP A 44 29.07 -4.57 -14.26
C ASP A 44 27.94 -3.52 -14.26
N GLY A 45 28.08 -2.54 -13.37
CA GLY A 45 27.10 -1.48 -13.13
C GLY A 45 25.91 -1.87 -12.25
N GLU A 46 25.83 -3.11 -11.78
CA GLU A 46 24.79 -3.53 -10.83
C GLU A 46 25.08 -3.00 -9.43
N HIS A 47 24.13 -2.27 -8.84
CA HIS A 47 24.30 -1.71 -7.51
C HIS A 47 23.43 -2.43 -6.48
N PRO A 48 24.00 -2.88 -5.34
CA PRO A 48 23.21 -3.42 -4.24
C PRO A 48 22.43 -2.30 -3.55
N ILE A 49 21.16 -2.56 -3.25
CA ILE A 49 20.22 -1.59 -2.69
C ILE A 49 19.96 -1.89 -1.22
N LEU A 50 19.50 -3.10 -0.93
CA LEU A 50 19.09 -3.54 0.39
C LEU A 50 19.47 -4.99 0.60
N GLY A 51 19.99 -5.26 1.80
CA GLY A 51 20.28 -6.61 2.27
C GLY A 51 19.42 -6.99 3.47
N HIS A 52 18.96 -8.22 3.47
CA HIS A 52 18.50 -8.96 4.64
C HIS A 52 19.51 -10.05 4.96
N TRP A 53 19.95 -10.13 6.21
CA TRP A 53 20.82 -11.20 6.69
C TRP A 53 20.37 -11.67 8.07
N LYS A 54 19.97 -12.93 8.15
CA LYS A 54 19.75 -13.62 9.42
C LYS A 54 20.88 -14.60 9.69
N GLU A 55 21.23 -15.41 8.68
CA GLU A 55 22.29 -16.41 8.74
C GLU A 55 22.69 -16.85 7.32
N SER A 56 23.71 -17.69 7.19
CA SER A 56 24.23 -18.13 5.88
C SER A 56 23.21 -18.86 4.98
N SER A 57 22.19 -19.47 5.58
CA SER A 57 21.08 -20.15 4.90
C SER A 57 19.83 -19.28 4.77
N ASN A 58 19.86 -18.01 5.21
CA ASN A 58 18.70 -17.14 5.17
C ASN A 58 19.13 -15.68 5.03
N TRP A 59 19.19 -15.25 3.77
CA TRP A 59 19.57 -13.91 3.38
C TRP A 59 18.89 -13.55 2.06
N LEU A 60 18.75 -12.26 1.82
CA LEU A 60 18.22 -11.71 0.58
C LEU A 60 18.97 -10.43 0.24
N LEU A 61 19.35 -10.27 -1.02
CA LEU A 61 19.90 -9.04 -1.55
C LEU A 61 19.02 -8.57 -2.72
N THR A 62 18.62 -7.30 -2.65
CA THR A 62 18.02 -6.60 -3.78
C THR A 62 19.07 -5.70 -4.43
N THR A 63 19.11 -5.70 -5.75
CA THR A 63 20.01 -4.87 -6.55
C THR A 63 19.20 -4.06 -7.56
N THR A 64 19.87 -3.19 -8.33
CA THR A 64 19.24 -2.49 -9.45
C THR A 64 18.67 -3.45 -10.51
N ARG A 65 19.18 -4.68 -10.60
CA ARG A 65 18.85 -5.62 -11.68
C ARG A 65 18.07 -6.86 -11.26
N ARG A 66 18.23 -7.34 -10.02
CA ARG A 66 17.66 -8.61 -9.58
C ARG A 66 17.45 -8.66 -8.08
N VAL A 67 16.69 -9.67 -7.67
CA VAL A 67 16.59 -10.12 -6.29
C VAL A 67 17.27 -11.48 -6.22
N ILE A 68 18.18 -11.63 -5.26
CA ILE A 68 18.94 -12.87 -5.03
C ILE A 68 18.74 -13.25 -3.57
N TRP A 69 18.43 -14.50 -3.29
CA TRP A 69 18.20 -14.92 -1.90
C TRP A 69 18.41 -16.42 -1.72
N THR A 70 18.58 -16.81 -0.45
CA THR A 70 18.55 -18.20 -0.03
C THR A 70 17.41 -18.38 0.97
N ASN A 71 16.59 -19.40 0.77
CA ASN A 71 15.52 -19.76 1.71
C ASN A 71 16.05 -20.63 2.86
N PRO A 72 15.31 -20.80 3.97
CA PRO A 72 15.72 -21.66 5.09
C PRO A 72 16.08 -23.10 4.70
N ASP A 73 15.54 -23.59 3.58
CA ASP A 73 15.84 -24.91 3.01
C ASP A 73 17.17 -24.95 2.22
N LYS A 74 17.97 -23.88 2.29
CA LYS A 74 19.28 -23.70 1.64
C LYS A 74 19.22 -23.66 0.10
N GLN A 75 18.04 -23.46 -0.46
CA GLN A 75 17.88 -23.28 -1.89
C GLN A 75 18.13 -21.81 -2.23
N SER A 76 19.01 -21.59 -3.21
CA SER A 76 19.34 -20.25 -3.69
C SER A 76 18.56 -19.95 -4.94
N TYR A 77 18.03 -18.73 -5.00
CA TYR A 77 17.19 -18.23 -6.06
C TYR A 77 17.70 -16.90 -6.54
N GLU A 78 17.50 -16.65 -7.82
CA GLU A 78 17.76 -15.38 -8.45
C GLU A 78 16.61 -15.07 -9.41
N LEU A 79 16.13 -13.83 -9.36
CA LEU A 79 15.10 -13.37 -10.27
C LEU A 79 15.40 -11.94 -10.72
N ARG A 80 15.57 -11.76 -12.04
CA ARG A 80 15.71 -10.42 -12.64
C ARG A 80 14.47 -9.59 -12.35
N ASN A 81 14.67 -8.32 -12.04
CA ASN A 81 13.60 -7.37 -11.72
C ASN A 81 12.56 -7.29 -12.85
N GLU A 82 13.01 -7.31 -14.10
CA GLU A 82 12.15 -7.31 -15.29
C GLU A 82 11.28 -8.56 -15.42
N ASN A 83 11.69 -9.68 -14.81
CA ASN A 83 10.94 -10.93 -14.82
C ASN A 83 9.91 -11.01 -13.68
N ILE A 84 9.95 -10.10 -12.71
CA ILE A 84 9.00 -10.07 -11.59
C ILE A 84 7.70 -9.40 -12.04
N LYS A 85 6.66 -10.22 -12.23
CA LYS A 85 5.31 -9.74 -12.54
C LYS A 85 4.60 -9.22 -11.30
N LYS A 86 4.69 -9.96 -10.19
CA LYS A 86 4.01 -9.64 -8.93
C LYS A 86 4.91 -9.94 -7.74
N VAL A 87 4.81 -9.10 -6.72
CA VAL A 87 5.40 -9.33 -5.40
C VAL A 87 4.35 -9.05 -4.34
N GLY A 88 4.30 -9.89 -3.30
CA GLY A 88 3.29 -9.77 -2.25
C GLY A 88 3.70 -10.48 -0.97
N PRO A 89 3.01 -10.21 0.14
CA PRO A 89 3.17 -11.04 1.33
C PRO A 89 2.69 -12.46 1.04
N SER A 90 3.34 -13.45 1.66
CA SER A 90 2.96 -14.86 1.56
C SER A 90 2.51 -15.36 2.92
N SER A 91 1.54 -16.28 2.96
CA SER A 91 1.22 -17.04 4.17
C SER A 91 2.27 -18.12 4.50
N GLY A 92 3.32 -18.24 3.68
CA GLY A 92 4.34 -19.26 3.72
C GLY A 92 4.18 -20.30 2.61
N PRO A 93 5.20 -21.16 2.43
CA PRO A 93 5.13 -22.29 1.51
C PRO A 93 4.04 -23.26 1.93
N GLU A 94 3.65 -24.12 1.00
CA GLU A 94 2.72 -25.20 1.31
C GLU A 94 3.27 -26.07 2.45
N GLY A 95 2.42 -26.36 3.45
CA GLY A 95 2.82 -27.06 4.66
C GLY A 95 3.44 -26.18 5.75
N TRP A 96 3.56 -24.86 5.55
CA TRP A 96 4.01 -23.95 6.61
C TRP A 96 3.02 -23.98 7.79
N PRO A 97 3.47 -24.31 9.03
CA PRO A 97 2.57 -24.58 10.15
C PRO A 97 1.79 -23.36 10.62
N TRP A 98 2.21 -22.13 10.26
CA TRP A 98 1.48 -20.93 10.67
C TRP A 98 0.46 -20.47 9.62
N GLN A 99 0.32 -21.16 8.49
CA GLN A 99 -0.73 -20.86 7.53
C GLN A 99 -2.10 -21.24 8.12
N ASP A 100 -3.08 -20.33 8.04
CA ASP A 100 -4.46 -20.69 8.39
C ASP A 100 -5.11 -21.46 7.22
N PRO A 101 -5.39 -22.77 7.39
CA PRO A 101 -5.92 -23.62 6.31
C PRO A 101 -7.34 -23.26 5.90
N SER A 102 -8.08 -22.53 6.74
CA SER A 102 -9.44 -22.07 6.45
C SER A 102 -9.48 -20.76 5.65
N SER A 103 -8.33 -20.10 5.50
CA SER A 103 -8.24 -18.80 4.83
C SER A 103 -7.74 -18.92 3.38
N PRO A 104 -8.13 -17.99 2.48
CA PRO A 104 -7.50 -17.93 1.16
C PRO A 104 -5.99 -17.74 1.28
N ARG A 105 -5.25 -18.32 0.33
CA ARG A 105 -3.79 -18.21 0.27
C ARG A 105 -3.33 -16.76 0.38
N ASP A 106 -2.22 -16.52 1.09
CA ASP A 106 -1.63 -15.19 1.28
C ASP A 106 -2.56 -14.19 1.99
N THR A 107 -3.48 -14.66 2.84
CA THR A 107 -4.39 -13.79 3.60
C THR A 107 -4.11 -13.82 5.09
N LEU A 108 -4.33 -14.97 5.76
CA LEU A 108 -4.19 -15.10 7.21
C LEU A 108 -3.11 -16.11 7.62
N VAL A 109 -2.48 -15.82 8.76
CA VAL A 109 -1.55 -16.71 9.47
C VAL A 109 -1.85 -16.72 10.96
N PHE A 110 -1.44 -17.77 11.65
CA PHE A 110 -1.47 -17.87 13.10
C PHE A 110 -0.40 -16.98 13.73
N VAL A 111 -0.82 -16.12 14.66
CA VAL A 111 0.07 -15.16 15.32
C VAL A 111 0.91 -15.89 16.35
N ASN A 112 2.24 -15.83 16.20
CA ASN A 112 3.20 -16.51 17.06
C ASN A 112 2.94 -18.03 17.17
N GLY A 113 2.39 -18.63 16.11
CA GLY A 113 2.05 -20.06 16.08
C GLY A 113 0.83 -20.44 16.94
N ASN A 114 0.10 -19.48 17.52
CA ASN A 114 -1.12 -19.76 18.28
C ASN A 114 -2.31 -19.93 17.30
N PRO A 115 -2.92 -21.12 17.22
CA PRO A 115 -4.02 -21.39 16.29
C PRO A 115 -5.30 -20.58 16.58
N ASP A 116 -5.47 -20.11 17.82
CA ASP A 116 -6.64 -19.34 18.25
C ASP A 116 -6.53 -17.86 17.86
N ILE A 117 -5.34 -17.38 17.48
CA ILE A 117 -5.09 -15.98 17.15
C ILE A 117 -4.65 -15.87 15.70
N LYS A 118 -5.49 -15.25 14.87
CA LYS A 118 -5.24 -15.04 13.45
C LYS A 118 -4.81 -13.60 13.17
N GLY A 119 -3.89 -13.44 12.23
CA GLY A 119 -3.38 -12.14 11.81
C GLY A 119 -3.16 -12.08 10.31
N HIS A 120 -3.20 -10.87 9.74
CA HIS A 120 -2.96 -10.67 8.31
C HIS A 120 -1.49 -11.00 7.96
N CYS A 121 -1.27 -11.78 6.90
CA CYS A 121 0.05 -12.25 6.49
C CYS A 121 1.06 -11.11 6.33
N GLY A 122 0.65 -9.96 5.77
CA GLY A 122 1.53 -8.81 5.55
C GLY A 122 2.09 -8.14 6.81
N LEU A 123 1.63 -8.53 8.01
CA LEU A 123 2.17 -8.06 9.28
C LEU A 123 2.82 -9.20 10.09
N TYR A 124 2.21 -10.38 10.06
CA TYR A 124 2.58 -11.50 10.95
C TYR A 124 3.35 -12.62 10.27
N SER A 125 3.36 -12.68 8.93
CA SER A 125 4.15 -13.67 8.19
C SER A 125 5.53 -13.10 7.82
N PRO A 126 6.62 -13.89 7.94
CA PRO A 126 7.94 -13.50 7.47
C PRO A 126 8.13 -13.71 5.96
N TRP A 127 7.14 -14.27 5.26
CA TRP A 127 7.30 -14.69 3.87
C TRP A 127 6.88 -13.61 2.87
N LEU A 128 7.70 -13.40 1.84
CA LEU A 128 7.33 -12.74 0.60
C LEU A 128 7.23 -13.76 -0.52
N HIS A 129 6.28 -13.55 -1.43
CA HIS A 129 6.27 -14.27 -2.70
C HIS A 129 6.63 -13.36 -3.87
N PHE A 130 7.22 -13.97 -4.88
CA PHE A 130 7.42 -13.45 -6.22
C PHE A 130 6.63 -14.32 -7.18
N ILE A 131 5.97 -13.72 -8.17
CA ILE A 131 5.42 -14.43 -9.31
C ILE A 131 6.07 -13.82 -10.54
N ASP A 132 6.69 -14.66 -11.36
CA ASP A 132 7.28 -14.23 -12.61
C ASP A 132 6.24 -14.12 -13.74
N TYR A 133 6.66 -13.83 -14.96
CA TYR A 133 5.76 -13.80 -16.12
C TYR A 133 5.30 -15.18 -16.61
N SER A 134 6.03 -16.24 -16.28
CA SER A 134 5.61 -17.63 -16.57
C SER A 134 4.50 -18.11 -15.62
N GLY A 135 4.30 -17.42 -14.50
CA GLY A 135 3.37 -17.82 -13.44
C GLY A 135 4.04 -18.64 -12.33
N THR A 136 5.34 -18.88 -12.43
CA THR A 136 6.13 -19.57 -11.41
C THR A 136 6.18 -18.71 -10.15
N ARG A 137 5.90 -19.34 -9.01
CA ARG A 137 5.93 -18.71 -7.70
C ARG A 137 7.22 -19.06 -6.99
N TYR A 138 7.86 -18.06 -6.42
CA TYR A 138 9.01 -18.21 -5.54
C TYR A 138 8.75 -17.52 -4.21
N GLU A 139 9.47 -17.94 -3.16
CA GLU A 139 9.29 -17.38 -1.83
C GLU A 139 10.62 -17.04 -1.15
N ALA A 140 10.65 -15.89 -0.49
CA ALA A 140 11.76 -15.45 0.34
C ALA A 140 11.30 -15.33 1.79
N PHE A 141 12.17 -15.78 2.70
CA PHE A 141 11.98 -15.61 4.14
C PHE A 141 12.70 -14.34 4.59
N LEU A 142 12.01 -13.52 5.37
CA LEU A 142 12.53 -12.28 5.95
C LEU A 142 12.14 -12.21 7.43
N GLU A 143 12.21 -11.03 8.02
CA GLU A 143 11.63 -10.79 9.34
C GLU A 143 10.18 -10.26 9.22
N THR A 144 9.40 -10.41 10.30
CA THR A 144 8.00 -9.99 10.36
C THR A 144 7.86 -8.47 10.54
N GLY A 145 6.63 -7.96 10.40
CA GLY A 145 6.32 -6.57 10.70
C GLY A 145 6.46 -5.59 9.52
N LYS A 146 6.64 -4.31 9.83
CA LYS A 146 6.57 -3.21 8.84
C LYS A 146 7.68 -3.27 7.80
N ILE A 147 8.81 -3.88 8.13
CA ILE A 147 9.98 -3.98 7.27
C ILE A 147 9.69 -4.87 6.04
N LEU A 148 8.90 -5.93 6.21
CA LEU A 148 8.42 -6.78 5.11
C LEU A 148 7.72 -5.95 4.02
N THR A 149 6.84 -5.03 4.43
CA THR A 149 6.14 -4.12 3.51
C THR A 149 7.10 -3.17 2.80
N ARG A 150 8.16 -2.70 3.47
CA ARG A 150 9.17 -1.83 2.86
C ARG A 150 10.02 -2.58 1.84
N VAL A 151 10.45 -3.80 2.15
CA VAL A 151 11.19 -4.67 1.21
C VAL A 151 10.31 -4.97 0.00
N ARG A 152 9.07 -5.42 0.22
CA ARG A 152 8.08 -5.65 -0.85
C ARG A 152 7.93 -4.43 -1.76
N ASN A 153 7.75 -3.25 -1.19
CA ASN A 153 7.56 -2.02 -1.97
C ASN A 153 8.80 -1.64 -2.77
N SER A 154 9.99 -1.91 -2.24
CA SER A 154 11.27 -1.63 -2.92
C SER A 154 11.42 -2.54 -4.13
N ILE A 155 11.16 -3.85 -3.96
CA ILE A 155 11.17 -4.83 -5.06
C ILE A 155 10.07 -4.54 -6.08
N TRP A 156 8.88 -4.16 -5.63
CA TRP A 156 7.79 -3.76 -6.51
C TRP A 156 8.15 -2.54 -7.37
N GLN A 157 8.87 -1.56 -6.82
CA GLN A 157 9.36 -0.41 -7.58
C GLN A 157 10.44 -0.82 -8.59
N LEU A 158 11.43 -1.60 -8.14
CA LEU A 158 12.53 -2.10 -8.98
C LEU A 158 12.03 -2.95 -10.15
N SER A 159 11.01 -3.75 -9.92
CA SER A 159 10.40 -4.60 -10.96
C SER A 159 9.50 -3.84 -11.94
N GLY A 160 9.45 -2.51 -11.90
CA GLY A 160 8.59 -1.71 -12.79
C GLY A 160 7.11 -1.74 -12.40
N GLY A 161 6.78 -2.16 -11.17
CA GLY A 161 5.40 -2.24 -10.70
C GLY A 161 4.66 -0.91 -10.73
N TRP A 162 5.38 0.21 -10.51
CA TRP A 162 4.81 1.55 -10.64
C TRP A 162 4.43 1.87 -12.09
N GLN A 163 5.31 1.58 -13.06
CA GLN A 163 5.05 1.75 -14.48
C GLN A 163 3.86 0.89 -14.91
N ARG A 164 3.82 -0.38 -14.53
CA ARG A 164 2.66 -1.24 -14.80
C ARG A 164 1.37 -0.70 -14.20
N SER A 165 1.43 -0.18 -12.97
CA SER A 165 0.27 0.47 -12.35
C SER A 165 -0.16 1.74 -13.09
N LEU A 166 0.78 2.49 -13.66
CA LEU A 166 0.48 3.66 -14.48
C LEU A 166 -0.11 3.25 -15.83
N GLU A 167 0.48 2.27 -16.51
CA GLU A 167 -0.01 1.72 -17.78
C GLU A 167 -1.43 1.16 -17.63
N ASP A 168 -1.69 0.41 -16.55
CA ASP A 168 -3.03 -0.10 -16.25
C ASP A 168 -4.03 1.03 -15.96
N VAL A 169 -3.56 2.18 -15.48
CA VAL A 169 -4.38 3.40 -15.32
C VAL A 169 -4.59 4.13 -16.64
N GLN A 170 -3.62 4.09 -17.56
CA GLN A 170 -3.68 4.73 -18.87
C GLN A 170 -4.44 3.93 -19.92
N LYS A 171 -4.56 2.60 -19.76
CA LYS A 171 -5.37 1.77 -20.66
C LYS A 171 -6.80 2.32 -20.68
N PRO A 172 -7.30 2.79 -21.85
CA PRO A 172 -8.66 3.28 -21.96
C PRO A 172 -9.59 2.12 -21.64
N ASP A 173 -10.25 2.21 -20.49
CA ASP A 173 -11.18 1.20 -20.07
C ASP A 173 -12.49 1.45 -20.80
N ILE A 174 -12.94 0.49 -21.62
CA ILE A 174 -14.16 0.62 -22.42
C ILE A 174 -15.39 0.86 -21.51
N LYS A 175 -15.28 0.52 -20.22
CA LYS A 175 -16.33 0.71 -19.22
C LYS A 175 -16.32 2.06 -18.51
N SER A 176 -15.26 2.88 -18.62
CA SER A 176 -15.13 4.04 -17.73
C SER A 176 -16.02 5.23 -18.08
N GLY A 177 -16.80 5.19 -19.17
CA GLY A 177 -17.80 6.20 -19.49
C GLY A 177 -17.19 7.56 -19.84
N GLY A 178 -17.14 7.92 -21.12
CA GLY A 178 -16.67 9.23 -21.58
C GLY A 178 -15.16 9.33 -21.86
N PRO A 179 -14.69 10.50 -22.34
CA PRO A 179 -13.30 10.70 -22.75
C PRO A 179 -12.30 10.58 -21.59
N THR A 180 -11.10 10.07 -21.86
CA THR A 180 -10.01 10.01 -20.87
C THR A 180 -9.77 11.37 -20.22
N GLY A 181 -9.76 11.40 -18.88
CA GLY A 181 -9.58 12.62 -18.09
C GLY A 181 -10.89 13.34 -17.70
N SER A 182 -12.02 13.02 -18.34
CA SER A 182 -13.33 13.56 -17.96
C SER A 182 -13.79 13.10 -16.57
N ASP A 183 -14.77 13.79 -15.99
CA ASP A 183 -15.36 13.42 -14.70
C ASP A 183 -16.01 12.04 -14.73
N ALA A 184 -16.73 11.73 -15.81
CA ALA A 184 -17.32 10.42 -16.05
C ALA A 184 -16.23 9.34 -16.12
N TYR A 185 -15.14 9.57 -16.85
CA TYR A 185 -14.00 8.65 -16.94
C TYR A 185 -13.42 8.32 -15.56
N ARG A 186 -13.21 9.34 -14.73
CA ARG A 186 -12.62 9.16 -13.40
C ARG A 186 -13.56 8.41 -12.46
N ALA A 187 -14.84 8.76 -12.50
CA ALA A 187 -15.88 8.06 -11.75
C ALA A 187 -15.94 6.57 -12.12
N GLY A 188 -16.05 6.28 -13.42
CA GLY A 188 -16.10 4.90 -13.92
C GLY A 188 -14.84 4.10 -13.59
N ARG A 189 -13.66 4.73 -13.60
CA ARG A 189 -12.41 4.06 -13.18
C ARG A 189 -12.39 3.71 -11.69
N LEU A 190 -12.92 4.58 -10.83
CA LEU A 190 -13.04 4.25 -9.41
C LEU A 190 -14.03 3.10 -9.21
N GLU A 191 -15.23 3.20 -9.79
CA GLU A 191 -16.27 2.16 -9.71
C GLU A 191 -15.77 0.81 -10.22
N PHE A 192 -15.12 0.77 -11.39
CA PHE A 192 -14.51 -0.44 -11.92
C PHE A 192 -13.47 -1.04 -10.98
N THR A 193 -12.69 -0.20 -10.29
CA THR A 193 -11.71 -0.68 -9.31
C THR A 193 -12.41 -1.34 -8.10
N PHE A 194 -13.57 -0.85 -7.68
CA PHE A 194 -14.41 -1.50 -6.66
C PHE A 194 -15.00 -2.82 -7.15
N GLU A 195 -15.41 -2.89 -8.42
CA GLU A 195 -15.93 -4.12 -9.02
C GLU A 195 -14.85 -5.21 -9.17
N LYS A 196 -13.63 -4.82 -9.55
CA LYS A 196 -12.51 -5.74 -9.81
C LYS A 196 -11.93 -6.35 -8.54
N TYR A 197 -12.05 -5.68 -7.40
CA TYR A 197 -11.46 -6.10 -6.12
C TYR A 197 -12.50 -6.08 -4.98
N PRO A 198 -13.60 -6.85 -5.09
CA PRO A 198 -14.71 -6.82 -4.13
C PRO A 198 -14.30 -7.29 -2.73
N GLU A 199 -13.29 -8.16 -2.63
CA GLU A 199 -12.76 -8.67 -1.36
C GLU A 199 -11.93 -7.62 -0.59
N LYS A 200 -11.50 -6.56 -1.27
CA LYS A 200 -10.70 -5.47 -0.71
C LYS A 200 -11.43 -4.14 -0.67
N ARG A 201 -12.71 -4.10 -1.07
CA ARG A 201 -13.45 -2.85 -1.23
C ARG A 201 -14.93 -3.08 -0.95
N LYS A 202 -15.44 -2.42 0.08
CA LYS A 202 -16.87 -2.45 0.43
C LYS A 202 -17.66 -1.71 -0.66
N LYS A 203 -18.37 -2.45 -1.53
CA LYS A 203 -19.26 -1.84 -2.55
C LYS A 203 -20.31 -0.91 -1.95
N THR A 204 -20.66 -1.11 -0.68
CA THR A 204 -21.57 -0.25 0.09
C THR A 204 -21.09 1.20 0.26
N HIS A 205 -19.81 1.48 -0.01
CA HIS A 205 -19.30 2.86 0.00
C HIS A 205 -19.43 3.58 -1.34
N LEU A 206 -19.77 2.88 -2.43
CA LEU A 206 -20.06 3.55 -3.69
C LEU A 206 -21.26 4.45 -3.51
N PHE A 207 -21.18 5.68 -4.01
CA PHE A 207 -22.27 6.65 -3.85
C PHE A 207 -23.60 6.12 -4.40
N SER A 208 -23.54 5.37 -5.50
CA SER A 208 -24.67 4.71 -6.14
C SER A 208 -25.32 3.61 -5.29
N ALA A 209 -24.64 3.11 -4.25
CA ALA A 209 -25.17 2.08 -3.35
C ALA A 209 -26.01 2.66 -2.19
N PHE A 210 -26.00 3.97 -1.97
CA PHE A 210 -26.80 4.61 -0.91
C PHE A 210 -28.27 4.76 -1.32
N ASP A 211 -29.17 4.81 -0.33
CA ASP A 211 -30.57 5.12 -0.57
C ASP A 211 -30.75 6.52 -1.19
N SER A 212 -31.79 6.68 -2.01
CA SER A 212 -32.03 7.91 -2.76
C SER A 212 -32.15 9.16 -1.89
N ASP A 213 -32.62 9.02 -0.65
CA ASP A 213 -32.72 10.12 0.31
C ASP A 213 -31.35 10.56 0.83
N VAL A 214 -30.45 9.61 1.11
CA VAL A 214 -29.07 9.92 1.51
C VAL A 214 -28.30 10.53 0.35
N GLN A 215 -28.48 9.99 -0.87
CA GLN A 215 -27.89 10.57 -2.08
C GLN A 215 -28.36 12.03 -2.28
N ARG A 216 -29.66 12.29 -2.12
CA ARG A 216 -30.23 13.65 -2.24
C ARG A 216 -29.70 14.56 -1.15
N PHE A 217 -29.63 14.09 0.10
CA PHE A 217 -29.06 14.83 1.21
C PHE A 217 -27.62 15.26 0.90
N LEU A 218 -26.74 14.31 0.56
CA LEU A 218 -25.33 14.58 0.29
C LEU A 218 -25.17 15.55 -0.89
N LYS A 219 -25.91 15.34 -2.00
CA LYS A 219 -25.90 16.26 -3.13
C LYS A 219 -26.37 17.66 -2.76
N SER A 220 -27.38 17.80 -1.89
CA SER A 220 -27.89 19.12 -1.47
C SER A 220 -26.91 19.89 -0.58
N ARG A 221 -25.96 19.21 0.06
CA ARG A 221 -24.94 19.82 0.92
C ARG A 221 -23.71 20.31 0.15
N VAL A 222 -23.59 19.96 -1.13
CA VAL A 222 -22.41 20.27 -1.93
C VAL A 222 -22.82 20.95 -3.23
N HIS A 223 -22.19 22.09 -3.52
CA HIS A 223 -22.32 22.75 -4.82
C HIS A 223 -21.39 22.08 -5.82
N LEU A 224 -21.84 20.96 -6.39
CA LEU A 224 -21.11 20.25 -7.44
C LEU A 224 -21.26 20.97 -8.78
N ASN A 225 -20.19 20.97 -9.57
CA ASN A 225 -20.30 21.35 -10.98
C ASN A 225 -21.22 20.35 -11.70
N VAL A 226 -21.88 20.78 -12.79
CA VAL A 226 -22.82 19.93 -13.55
C VAL A 226 -22.20 18.60 -13.99
N GLU A 227 -20.92 18.61 -14.32
CA GLU A 227 -20.17 17.42 -14.75
C GLU A 227 -19.58 16.61 -13.59
N GLU A 228 -19.42 17.22 -12.41
CA GLU A 228 -18.76 16.60 -11.26
C GLU A 228 -19.61 15.48 -10.69
N GLN A 229 -19.09 14.26 -10.74
CA GLN A 229 -19.82 13.07 -10.32
C GLN A 229 -19.48 12.71 -8.87
N PRO A 230 -20.46 12.48 -8.00
CA PRO A 230 -20.22 11.84 -6.71
C PRO A 230 -19.92 10.35 -6.94
N VAL A 231 -18.85 9.85 -6.34
CA VAL A 231 -18.35 8.49 -6.64
C VAL A 231 -18.37 7.58 -5.42
N LEU A 232 -18.02 8.12 -4.26
CA LEU A 232 -17.85 7.33 -3.05
C LEU A 232 -18.21 8.20 -1.85
N ALA A 233 -18.89 7.61 -0.87
CA ALA A 233 -19.38 8.34 0.28
C ALA A 233 -19.34 7.49 1.55
N PHE A 234 -19.31 8.18 2.68
CA PHE A 234 -19.64 7.64 3.98
C PHE A 234 -20.66 8.58 4.61
N TYR A 235 -21.68 7.97 5.18
CA TYR A 235 -22.76 8.68 5.86
C TYR A 235 -23.13 7.86 7.09
N GLU A 236 -22.87 8.41 8.26
CA GLU A 236 -23.38 7.90 9.53
C GLU A 236 -24.64 8.67 9.92
N ASP A 237 -24.55 10.00 9.87
CA ASP A 237 -25.67 10.90 10.10
C ASP A 237 -25.43 12.28 9.46
N ALA A 238 -26.34 13.24 9.72
CA ALA A 238 -26.26 14.59 9.18
C ALA A 238 -25.05 15.41 9.67
N SER A 239 -24.40 14.99 10.76
CA SER A 239 -23.22 15.61 11.38
C SER A 239 -21.91 14.93 10.99
N THR A 240 -21.97 13.66 10.57
CA THR A 240 -20.79 12.85 10.26
C THR A 240 -20.94 12.18 8.89
N TRP A 241 -20.36 12.83 7.88
CA TRP A 241 -20.32 12.33 6.51
C TRP A 241 -19.12 12.87 5.74
N TYR A 242 -18.72 12.13 4.71
CA TYR A 242 -17.86 12.64 3.64
C TYR A 242 -18.35 12.15 2.28
N LEU A 243 -18.00 12.91 1.25
CA LEU A 243 -18.31 12.65 -0.15
C LEU A 243 -17.05 12.86 -0.99
N ALA A 244 -16.60 11.82 -1.66
CA ALA A 244 -15.61 11.90 -2.71
C ALA A 244 -16.32 12.07 -4.06
N THR A 245 -15.80 12.99 -4.87
CA THR A 245 -16.31 13.30 -6.21
C THR A 245 -15.24 12.98 -7.25
N SER A 246 -15.54 13.19 -8.53
CA SER A 246 -14.55 13.09 -9.60
C SER A 246 -13.45 14.17 -9.55
N ARG A 247 -13.64 15.22 -8.72
CA ARG A 247 -12.78 16.41 -8.67
C ARG A 247 -12.10 16.65 -7.32
N GLY A 248 -12.68 16.15 -6.23
CA GLY A 248 -12.14 16.39 -4.90
C GLY A 248 -12.88 15.61 -3.83
N ILE A 249 -12.69 16.05 -2.59
CA ILE A 249 -13.36 15.48 -1.43
C ILE A 249 -14.04 16.59 -0.64
N VAL A 250 -15.23 16.27 -0.14
CA VAL A 250 -16.09 17.14 0.64
C VAL A 250 -16.40 16.43 1.95
N TRP A 251 -16.34 17.13 3.07
CA TRP A 251 -16.70 16.55 4.37
C TRP A 251 -17.21 17.61 5.33
N LEU A 252 -17.93 17.15 6.35
CA LEU A 252 -18.36 18.00 7.45
C LEU A 252 -17.37 17.92 8.62
N SER A 253 -17.08 19.05 9.23
CA SER A 253 -16.37 19.16 10.51
C SER A 253 -17.07 20.14 11.45
N SER A 254 -16.53 20.33 12.65
CA SER A 254 -17.03 21.34 13.61
C SER A 254 -16.99 22.78 13.07
N SER A 255 -16.12 23.09 12.11
CA SER A 255 -16.06 24.40 11.45
C SER A 255 -16.93 24.52 10.20
N GLY A 256 -17.67 23.47 9.82
CA GLY A 256 -18.58 23.47 8.68
C GLY A 256 -18.16 22.51 7.56
N VAL A 257 -18.68 22.76 6.36
CA VAL A 257 -18.41 21.94 5.17
C VAL A 257 -17.08 22.38 4.54
N HIS A 258 -16.20 21.41 4.32
CA HIS A 258 -14.90 21.62 3.69
C HIS A 258 -14.86 20.95 2.33
N TYR A 259 -14.07 21.53 1.42
CA TYR A 259 -13.79 20.98 0.10
C TYR A 259 -12.32 21.16 -0.23
N ILE A 260 -11.68 20.11 -0.75
CA ILE A 260 -10.33 20.20 -1.30
C ILE A 260 -10.27 19.43 -2.62
N ARG A 261 -9.69 20.04 -3.65
CA ARG A 261 -9.51 19.39 -4.95
C ARG A 261 -8.36 18.40 -4.88
N TYR A 262 -8.41 17.34 -5.69
CA TYR A 262 -7.33 16.36 -5.70
C TYR A 262 -5.97 16.96 -6.08
N GLN A 263 -5.96 17.95 -6.98
CA GLN A 263 -4.75 18.67 -7.39
C GLN A 263 -4.12 19.53 -6.26
N GLU A 264 -4.90 19.85 -5.22
CA GLU A 264 -4.46 20.67 -4.09
C GLU A 264 -3.88 19.81 -2.96
N ILE A 265 -4.05 18.48 -3.00
CA ILE A 265 -3.56 17.55 -1.96
C ILE A 265 -2.08 17.25 -2.21
N ASP A 266 -1.21 17.73 -1.33
CA ASP A 266 0.23 17.41 -1.34
C ASP A 266 0.52 16.11 -0.58
N LYS A 267 -0.07 15.98 0.60
CA LYS A 267 0.13 14.84 1.49
C LYS A 267 -1.19 14.33 2.03
N MET A 268 -1.22 13.07 2.37
CA MET A 268 -2.31 12.47 3.12
C MET A 268 -1.75 11.37 4.00
N GLY A 269 -2.49 11.02 5.05
CA GLY A 269 -2.13 9.90 5.92
C GLY A 269 -3.19 9.60 6.96
N TRP A 270 -2.79 8.85 7.97
CA TRP A 270 -3.60 8.53 9.14
C TRP A 270 -3.27 9.48 10.28
N SER A 271 -4.27 9.82 11.08
CA SER A 271 -4.09 10.58 12.31
C SER A 271 -4.75 9.86 13.49
N ASP A 272 -4.40 10.32 14.69
CA ASP A 272 -5.06 9.87 15.93
C ASP A 272 -6.33 10.73 16.22
N GLY A 273 -6.67 11.69 15.34
CA GLY A 273 -7.77 12.64 15.49
C GLY A 273 -7.40 13.96 16.21
N PRO A 274 -8.32 14.94 16.25
CA PRO A 274 -8.11 16.25 16.88
C PRO A 274 -8.19 16.24 18.43
N GLU A 275 -8.71 15.18 19.05
CA GLU A 275 -8.88 15.08 20.51
C GLU A 275 -8.19 13.82 21.09
N GLY A 276 -6.91 13.96 21.44
CA GLY A 276 -6.23 13.16 22.48
C GLY A 276 -5.91 11.68 22.19
N PRO A 277 -5.01 11.06 22.99
CA PRO A 277 -4.56 9.69 22.79
C PRO A 277 -5.68 8.72 23.15
N ARG A 278 -6.41 8.24 22.14
CA ARG A 278 -7.29 7.08 22.32
C ARG A 278 -6.41 5.87 22.58
N GLU A 279 -6.77 5.06 23.58
CA GLU A 279 -6.06 3.84 23.98
C GLU A 279 -5.65 3.04 22.73
N CYS A 280 -4.41 3.21 22.28
CA CYS A 280 -3.82 2.19 21.44
C CYS A 280 -3.68 1.00 22.38
N GLU A 281 -4.40 -0.10 22.12
CA GLU A 281 -4.02 -1.37 22.73
C GLU A 281 -2.55 -1.59 22.37
N HIS A 282 -1.68 -1.37 23.35
CA HIS A 282 -0.31 -1.84 23.30
C HIS A 282 -0.40 -3.36 23.44
N LYS A 283 -0.77 -4.05 22.35
CA LYS A 283 -0.55 -5.48 22.30
C LYS A 283 0.95 -5.69 22.34
N LYS A 284 1.41 -6.11 23.51
CA LYS A 284 2.77 -6.57 23.74
C LYS A 284 2.96 -7.80 22.86
N VAL A 285 3.48 -7.60 21.65
CA VAL A 285 3.88 -8.72 20.80
C VAL A 285 5.26 -9.11 21.29
N ILE A 286 5.31 -10.17 22.09
CA ILE A 286 6.57 -10.81 22.43
C ILE A 286 7.06 -11.46 21.13
N THR A 287 8.00 -10.80 20.47
CA THR A 287 8.79 -11.40 19.40
C THR A 287 9.99 -12.10 20.03
N GLY A 288 10.45 -13.21 19.44
CA GLY A 288 11.57 -14.01 19.98
C GLY A 288 12.89 -13.27 20.19
N ASN A 289 13.00 -12.00 19.78
CA ASN A 289 14.19 -11.16 19.88
C ASN A 289 14.00 -9.91 20.77
N GLY A 290 12.93 -9.84 21.57
CA GLY A 290 12.66 -8.73 22.49
C GLY A 290 11.23 -8.18 22.41
N GLU A 291 10.91 -7.29 23.36
CA GLU A 291 9.61 -6.61 23.44
C GLU A 291 9.49 -5.58 22.30
N SER A 292 8.65 -5.88 21.32
CA SER A 292 8.33 -4.94 20.25
C SER A 292 6.91 -4.42 20.46
N PHE A 293 6.77 -3.13 20.76
CA PHE A 293 5.47 -2.46 20.76
C PHE A 293 5.04 -2.18 19.32
N CYS A 294 4.22 -3.06 18.75
CA CYS A 294 3.57 -2.74 17.48
C CYS A 294 2.43 -1.75 17.78
N LYS A 295 2.56 -0.48 17.38
CA LYS A 295 1.42 0.45 17.30
C LYS A 295 0.40 -0.12 16.29
N ILE A 296 -0.57 -0.91 16.76
CA ILE A 296 -1.76 -1.32 16.01
C ILE A 296 -2.80 -0.18 16.07
N CYS A 297 -2.41 1.06 15.81
CA CYS A 297 -3.36 2.18 15.78
C CYS A 297 -3.99 2.35 14.38
N ARG A 298 -3.52 1.60 13.36
CA ARG A 298 -3.86 1.83 11.94
C ARG A 298 -5.14 1.15 11.45
N ALA A 299 -5.57 0.04 12.06
CA ALA A 299 -6.74 -0.69 11.57
C ALA A 299 -8.07 -0.04 12.01
N ASN A 300 -8.05 0.67 13.15
CA ASN A 300 -9.26 1.13 13.81
C ASN A 300 -9.34 2.66 13.98
N SER A 301 -8.32 3.44 13.56
CA SER A 301 -8.45 4.90 13.62
C SER A 301 -9.52 5.35 12.63
N PRO A 302 -10.57 6.05 13.11
CA PRO A 302 -11.59 6.62 12.24
C PRO A 302 -11.14 7.95 11.63
N TRP A 303 -9.86 8.34 11.78
CA TRP A 303 -9.37 9.65 11.36
C TRP A 303 -8.35 9.54 10.24
N PHE A 304 -8.67 10.23 9.16
CA PHE A 304 -7.86 10.38 7.97
C PHE A 304 -7.47 11.85 7.81
N PHE A 305 -6.21 12.15 7.47
CA PHE A 305 -5.80 13.52 7.19
C PHE A 305 -5.45 13.74 5.73
N VAL A 306 -5.78 14.94 5.26
CA VAL A 306 -5.25 15.51 4.01
C VAL A 306 -4.52 16.81 4.34
N ALA A 307 -3.37 17.02 3.72
CA ALA A 307 -2.63 18.25 3.79
C ALA A 307 -2.52 18.84 2.40
N SER A 308 -2.99 20.07 2.27
CA SER A 308 -2.95 20.83 1.04
C SER A 308 -1.53 21.31 0.71
N SER A 309 -1.34 21.76 -0.53
CA SER A 309 -0.08 22.36 -1.01
C SER A 309 0.32 23.65 -0.27
N ASN A 310 -0.61 24.34 0.37
CA ASN A 310 -0.32 25.49 1.23
C ASN A 310 0.07 25.10 2.68
N GLY A 311 0.17 23.80 2.98
CA GLY A 311 0.54 23.26 4.28
C GLY A 311 -0.62 23.12 5.27
N GLN A 312 -1.84 23.51 4.90
CA GLN A 312 -3.01 23.35 5.76
C GLN A 312 -3.37 21.86 5.87
N ARG A 313 -3.49 21.38 7.11
CA ARG A 313 -3.87 20.02 7.43
C ARG A 313 -5.33 19.97 7.86
N HIS A 314 -6.06 19.03 7.29
CA HIS A 314 -7.45 18.76 7.60
C HIS A 314 -7.63 17.32 8.07
N GLU A 315 -8.46 17.13 9.08
CA GLU A 315 -8.83 15.82 9.61
C GLU A 315 -10.26 15.48 9.17
N ILE A 316 -10.47 14.23 8.78
CA ILE A 316 -11.70 13.70 8.20
C ILE A 316 -12.09 12.45 8.99
N ALA A 317 -13.29 12.45 9.56
CA ALA A 317 -13.87 11.29 10.22
C ALA A 317 -14.41 10.30 9.17
N ILE A 318 -14.12 9.02 9.36
CA ILE A 318 -14.54 7.91 8.50
C ILE A 318 -14.97 6.71 9.34
N GLU A 319 -15.72 5.79 8.75
CA GLU A 319 -16.09 4.52 9.39
C GLU A 319 -14.84 3.75 9.89
N ALA A 320 -14.89 3.25 11.12
CA ALA A 320 -13.85 2.38 11.65
C ALA A 320 -13.68 1.13 10.74
N GLY A 321 -12.43 0.77 10.45
CA GLY A 321 -12.11 -0.36 9.58
C GLY A 321 -12.27 -0.09 8.07
N SER A 322 -12.71 1.10 7.65
CA SER A 322 -12.86 1.46 6.23
C SER A 322 -11.70 2.31 5.68
N ALA A 323 -10.74 2.62 6.56
CA ALA A 323 -9.53 3.38 6.28
C ALA A 323 -8.80 2.96 4.99
N SER A 324 -8.42 1.69 4.86
CA SER A 324 -7.67 1.20 3.71
C SER A 324 -8.39 1.47 2.37
N HIS A 325 -9.70 1.27 2.32
CA HIS A 325 -10.48 1.41 1.09
C HIS A 325 -10.59 2.87 0.65
N ILE A 326 -10.81 3.76 1.61
CA ILE A 326 -10.91 5.21 1.37
C ILE A 326 -9.55 5.75 0.91
N TRP A 327 -8.48 5.34 1.58
CA TRP A 327 -7.11 5.67 1.21
C TRP A 327 -6.74 5.25 -0.22
N ASP A 328 -7.01 3.99 -0.56
CA ASP A 328 -6.70 3.48 -1.90
C ASP A 328 -7.54 4.17 -2.98
N SER A 329 -8.77 4.57 -2.65
CA SER A 329 -9.64 5.35 -3.53
C SER A 329 -9.09 6.75 -3.76
N PHE A 330 -8.66 7.44 -2.70
CA PHE A 330 -8.11 8.79 -2.81
C PHE A 330 -6.79 8.79 -3.57
N ARG A 331 -5.92 7.81 -3.30
CA ARG A 331 -4.68 7.61 -4.07
C ARG A 331 -4.96 7.43 -5.56
N LEU A 332 -5.97 6.63 -5.90
CA LEU A 332 -6.35 6.44 -7.29
C LEU A 332 -6.80 7.77 -7.91
N MET A 333 -7.68 8.51 -7.25
CA MET A 333 -8.19 9.77 -7.77
C MET A 333 -7.12 10.86 -7.90
N CYS A 334 -6.24 11.03 -6.91
CA CYS A 334 -5.08 11.94 -7.02
C CYS A 334 -4.15 11.54 -8.18
N ASN A 335 -3.94 10.24 -8.39
CA ASN A 335 -3.14 9.77 -9.51
C ASN A 335 -3.83 10.03 -10.85
N LEU A 336 -5.15 9.79 -10.95
CA LEU A 336 -5.93 10.07 -12.16
C LEU A 336 -5.90 11.57 -12.50
N GLU A 337 -6.06 12.46 -11.52
CA GLU A 337 -5.93 13.91 -11.72
C GLU A 337 -4.54 14.30 -12.23
N ARG A 338 -3.47 13.68 -11.70
CA ARG A 338 -2.10 13.99 -12.12
C ARG A 338 -1.75 13.44 -13.51
N ILE A 339 -2.25 12.25 -13.87
CA ILE A 339 -1.91 11.58 -15.13
C ILE A 339 -2.80 12.08 -16.27
N HIS A 340 -4.07 12.34 -15.98
CA HIS A 340 -5.06 12.83 -16.92
C HIS A 340 -5.65 14.14 -16.38
N PRO A 341 -4.84 15.21 -16.28
CA PRO A 341 -5.33 16.50 -15.82
C PRO A 341 -6.44 16.94 -16.76
N ARG A 342 -7.45 17.61 -16.21
CA ARG A 342 -8.49 18.20 -17.04
C ARG A 342 -7.82 19.25 -17.93
N THR A 343 -8.01 19.12 -19.24
CA THR A 343 -7.82 20.24 -20.15
C THR A 343 -8.89 21.25 -19.76
N PHE A 344 -8.47 22.36 -19.15
CA PHE A 344 -9.38 23.43 -18.76
C PHE A 344 -10.18 23.87 -19.99
N GLU A 345 -11.50 23.68 -19.93
CA GLU A 345 -12.47 24.45 -20.71
C GLU A 345 -13.13 25.46 -19.78
#